data_AF-A0A0I9UV08-F1
#
_entry.id   AF-A0A0I9UV08-F1
#
_cell.length_a   1.000
_cell.length_b   1.000
_cell.length_c   1.000
_cell.angle_alpha   90.00
_cell.angle_beta   90.00
_cell.angle_gamma   90.00
#
_symmetry.space_group_name_H-M   'P 1'
#
loop_
_entity.id
_entity.type
_entity.pdbx_description
1 polymer ?
#
loop_
_entity_poly.entity_id
_entity_poly.type
_entity_poly.pdbx_seq_one_letter_code
_entity_poly.pdbx_strand_id
1 'polypeptide(L)'
;MKTQWIKSIGCVLAVLILSGVIPLAAQDNVEKYTIVSGVIKDKSNKKKLEHVNVSIPESNIGTITNTDGEFSLKIPESIQAKDIEVSHIGYLNARIPLKGESLTEQTIWLSPYANLLSEILVRARDPRSIVEEALRKIPANYSPKSNILKGFYREIAQKGRRYINISEAVIDIYKTPYNETAERDRVQISKGRRLLSQKQSDTLAVKLLGGPNMAIYIDVVKNPDCLLAKEDLLFYEFRMEDPTSIGDRSQYVISFRPKVKLSYPLCYGTLYIDKERLSFTRAEFNLSMDDKNKATQAILRKKPFGLHFKPVEVSYLVSYKNQGDVTYLSYIRNNIRFKCDWKRKLFSTNYTILSEMVVTDREENNITAIPYKVAFKQNHVFSDKVDNFTNDNFWGTYNIIEPTESLEHAVNKLKKQQKQ
;
A
#
# COMPACT_ATOMS: atom_id res chain seq x y z
N MET A 1 -8.18 70.02 -19.03
CA MET A 1 -7.08 69.03 -18.82
C MET A 1 -7.61 67.66 -18.38
N LYS A 2 -8.52 67.02 -19.14
CA LYS A 2 -9.05 65.66 -18.84
C LYS A 2 -9.21 64.79 -20.10
N THR A 3 -8.45 65.09 -21.17
CA THR A 3 -8.69 64.48 -22.49
C THR A 3 -7.42 64.04 -23.23
N GLN A 4 -6.28 63.96 -22.52
CA GLN A 4 -5.00 63.50 -23.09
C GLN A 4 -4.41 62.26 -22.41
N TRP A 5 -4.96 61.77 -21.28
CA TRP A 5 -4.43 60.60 -20.58
C TRP A 5 -5.02 59.26 -21.05
N ILE A 6 -6.18 59.26 -21.71
CA ILE A 6 -6.86 58.02 -22.14
C ILE A 6 -6.25 57.47 -23.45
N LYS A 7 -5.58 58.29 -24.25
CA LYS A 7 -5.01 57.86 -25.54
C LYS A 7 -3.65 57.16 -25.43
N SER A 8 -2.91 57.36 -24.34
CA SER A 8 -1.58 56.74 -24.16
C SER A 8 -1.61 55.37 -23.48
N ILE A 9 -2.68 55.04 -22.75
CA ILE A 9 -2.86 53.71 -22.12
C ILE A 9 -3.40 52.68 -23.14
N GLY A 10 -4.14 53.15 -24.16
CA GLY A 10 -4.65 52.30 -25.24
C GLY A 10 -3.56 51.71 -26.16
N CYS A 11 -2.46 52.45 -26.38
CA CYS A 11 -1.39 51.98 -27.29
C CYS A 11 -0.41 50.99 -26.63
N VAL A 12 -0.24 51.01 -25.31
CA VAL A 12 0.62 50.02 -24.60
C VAL A 12 -0.10 48.68 -24.43
N LEU A 13 -1.43 48.69 -24.28
CA LEU A 13 -2.25 47.47 -24.24
C LEU A 13 -2.45 46.82 -25.61
N ALA A 14 -2.39 47.57 -26.71
CA ALA A 14 -2.51 47.01 -28.06
C ALA A 14 -1.24 46.30 -28.57
N VAL A 15 -0.05 46.66 -28.07
CA VAL A 15 1.22 46.02 -28.48
C VAL A 15 1.50 44.73 -27.69
N LEU A 16 0.92 44.57 -26.49
CA LEU A 16 1.02 43.32 -25.72
C LEU A 16 0.05 42.22 -26.19
N ILE A 17 -0.93 42.54 -27.04
CA ILE A 17 -1.89 41.55 -27.60
C ILE A 17 -1.39 40.93 -28.92
N LEU A 18 -0.31 41.47 -29.50
CA LEU A 18 0.26 41.01 -30.77
C LEU A 18 1.60 40.26 -30.65
N SER A 19 2.06 39.96 -29.42
CA SER A 19 3.18 39.06 -29.19
C SER A 19 2.68 37.63 -28.89
N GLY A 20 2.47 36.89 -29.98
CA GLY A 20 2.62 35.44 -30.03
C GLY A 20 1.95 34.62 -28.93
N VAL A 21 0.66 34.31 -29.10
CA VAL A 21 0.17 32.98 -28.72
C VAL A 21 0.90 31.98 -29.61
N ILE A 22 2.08 31.56 -29.21
CA ILE A 22 2.62 30.28 -29.66
C ILE A 22 1.68 29.26 -29.01
N PRO A 23 0.90 28.48 -29.78
CA PRO A 23 0.27 27.33 -29.17
C PRO A 23 1.43 26.48 -28.65
N LEU A 24 1.59 26.46 -27.32
CA LEU A 24 2.24 25.34 -26.67
C LEU A 24 1.37 24.14 -27.06
N ALA A 25 1.74 23.51 -28.17
CA ALA A 25 1.58 22.08 -28.29
C ALA A 25 2.36 21.53 -27.09
N ALA A 26 1.66 21.33 -25.98
CA ALA A 26 2.07 20.34 -25.02
C ALA A 26 2.21 19.06 -25.85
N GLN A 27 3.43 18.74 -26.25
CA GLN A 27 3.75 17.40 -26.67
C GLN A 27 3.46 16.56 -25.44
N ASP A 28 2.27 15.96 -25.42
CA ASP A 28 2.03 14.72 -24.71
C ASP A 28 3.03 13.71 -25.27
N ASN A 29 4.29 13.80 -24.83
CA ASN A 29 5.21 12.69 -24.87
C ASN A 29 4.65 11.68 -23.88
N VAL A 30 3.63 10.95 -24.31
CA VAL A 30 3.18 9.75 -23.62
C VAL A 30 4.39 8.84 -23.64
N GLU A 31 5.08 8.75 -22.50
CA GLU A 31 6.22 7.87 -22.33
C GLU A 31 5.79 6.46 -22.75
N LYS A 32 6.44 5.93 -23.79
CA LYS A 32 6.14 4.59 -24.27
C LYS A 32 6.54 3.58 -23.22
N TYR A 33 5.75 2.53 -23.09
CA TYR A 33 5.99 1.47 -22.14
C TYR A 33 5.68 0.11 -22.75
N THR A 34 6.40 -0.90 -22.26
CA THR A 34 6.12 -2.31 -22.52
C THR A 34 5.32 -2.88 -21.36
N ILE A 35 4.34 -3.74 -21.66
CA ILE A 35 3.53 -4.42 -20.63
C ILE A 35 4.01 -5.86 -20.50
N VAL A 36 4.27 -6.27 -19.26
CA VAL A 36 4.49 -7.67 -18.89
C VAL A 36 3.35 -8.09 -17.97
N SER A 37 2.59 -9.11 -18.35
CA SER A 37 1.43 -9.55 -17.57
C SER A 37 1.31 -11.06 -17.52
N GLY A 38 0.67 -11.56 -16.48
CA GLY A 38 0.52 -12.99 -16.30
C GLY A 38 0.02 -13.40 -14.93
N VAL A 39 0.18 -14.69 -14.64
CA VAL A 39 -0.18 -15.33 -13.38
C VAL A 39 1.02 -16.03 -12.76
N ILE A 40 1.16 -15.92 -11.44
CA ILE A 40 2.24 -16.54 -10.68
C ILE A 40 1.69 -17.69 -9.85
N LYS A 41 2.33 -18.85 -9.94
CA LYS A 41 1.85 -20.09 -9.32
C LYS A 41 2.97 -20.84 -8.60
N ASP A 42 2.62 -21.56 -7.56
CA ASP A 42 3.50 -22.52 -6.91
C ASP A 42 3.76 -23.71 -7.86
N LYS A 43 5.04 -24.02 -8.10
CA LYS A 43 5.47 -25.11 -8.97
C LYS A 43 5.03 -26.48 -8.46
N SER A 44 4.96 -26.68 -7.15
CA SER A 44 4.67 -27.95 -6.48
C SER A 44 3.18 -28.30 -6.48
N ASN A 45 2.32 -27.39 -6.03
CA ASN A 45 0.89 -27.64 -5.83
C ASN A 45 -0.03 -26.89 -6.82
N LYS A 46 0.55 -26.10 -7.72
CA LYS A 46 -0.14 -25.34 -8.77
C LYS A 46 -1.06 -24.21 -8.29
N LYS A 47 -1.04 -23.89 -6.99
CA LYS A 47 -1.84 -22.80 -6.42
C LYS A 47 -1.36 -21.44 -6.95
N LYS A 48 -2.31 -20.56 -7.29
CA LYS A 48 -2.06 -19.13 -7.57
C LYS A 48 -1.47 -18.44 -6.33
N LEU A 49 -0.42 -17.65 -6.52
CA LEU A 49 0.30 -16.99 -5.43
C LEU A 49 -0.08 -15.51 -5.33
N GLU A 50 -0.69 -15.15 -4.21
CA GLU A 50 -1.07 -13.77 -3.89
C GLU A 50 0.09 -12.97 -3.30
N HIS A 51 0.08 -11.66 -3.49
CA HIS A 51 1.06 -10.73 -2.92
C HIS A 51 2.52 -11.02 -3.28
N VAL A 52 2.77 -11.54 -4.48
CA VAL A 52 4.10 -11.76 -5.03
C VAL A 52 4.63 -10.45 -5.59
N ASN A 53 5.82 -10.03 -5.16
CA ASN A 53 6.46 -8.83 -5.71
C ASN A 53 6.96 -9.12 -7.12
N VAL A 54 6.65 -8.22 -8.05
CA VAL A 54 7.12 -8.25 -9.43
C VAL A 54 7.77 -6.92 -9.73
N SER A 55 9.04 -6.91 -10.11
CA SER A 55 9.80 -5.66 -10.25
C SER A 55 10.93 -5.77 -11.24
N ILE A 56 11.45 -4.63 -11.67
CA ILE A 56 12.65 -4.58 -12.49
C ILE A 56 13.87 -4.58 -11.55
N PRO A 57 14.86 -5.47 -11.73
CA PRO A 57 16.10 -5.43 -10.95
C PRO A 57 16.78 -4.07 -11.00
N GLU A 58 17.33 -3.65 -9.86
CA GLU A 58 18.06 -2.38 -9.69
C GLU A 58 17.22 -1.10 -9.96
N SER A 59 15.92 -1.24 -10.22
CA SER A 59 14.99 -0.14 -10.44
C SER A 59 13.93 -0.06 -9.32
N ASN A 60 13.29 1.10 -9.23
CA ASN A 60 12.18 1.37 -8.33
C ASN A 60 10.84 0.83 -8.86
N ILE A 61 10.81 0.43 -10.14
CA ILE A 61 9.57 0.07 -10.82
C ILE A 61 9.13 -1.34 -10.46
N GLY A 62 7.90 -1.43 -9.96
CA GLY A 62 7.30 -2.70 -9.59
C GLY A 62 5.80 -2.65 -9.37
N THR A 63 5.26 -3.83 -9.13
CA THR A 63 3.89 -4.08 -8.72
C THR A 63 3.84 -5.38 -7.90
N ILE A 64 2.65 -5.84 -7.58
CA ILE A 64 2.41 -7.06 -6.82
C ILE A 64 1.26 -7.86 -7.44
N THR A 65 1.25 -9.18 -7.27
CA THR A 65 0.10 -10.00 -7.67
C THR A 65 -1.11 -9.73 -6.78
N ASN A 66 -2.30 -9.78 -7.38
CA ASN A 66 -3.56 -9.78 -6.66
C ASN A 66 -3.84 -11.14 -5.98
N THR A 67 -5.00 -11.30 -5.33
CA THR A 67 -5.35 -12.58 -4.66
C THR A 67 -5.60 -13.75 -5.62
N ASP A 68 -5.78 -13.46 -6.92
CA ASP A 68 -5.93 -14.45 -7.99
C ASP A 68 -4.57 -14.80 -8.63
N GLY A 69 -3.47 -14.27 -8.07
CA GLY A 69 -2.11 -14.48 -8.53
C GLY A 69 -1.73 -13.72 -9.80
N GLU A 70 -2.56 -12.79 -10.24
CA GLU A 70 -2.39 -12.06 -11.50
C GLU A 70 -1.67 -10.73 -11.29
N PHE A 71 -0.86 -10.33 -12.27
CA PHE A 71 -0.11 -9.08 -12.28
C PHE A 71 -0.03 -8.47 -13.68
N SER A 72 0.25 -7.17 -13.71
CA SER A 72 0.62 -6.42 -14.91
C SER A 72 1.64 -5.36 -14.52
N LEU A 73 2.80 -5.37 -15.19
CA LEU A 73 3.89 -4.45 -14.99
C LEU A 73 4.14 -3.67 -16.28
N LYS A 74 3.90 -2.37 -16.23
CA LYS A 74 4.25 -1.38 -17.26
C LYS A 74 5.67 -0.90 -17.02
N ILE A 75 6.50 -1.08 -18.02
CA ILE A 75 7.93 -0.79 -18.01
C ILE A 75 8.18 0.33 -19.02
N PRO A 76 8.54 1.54 -18.57
CA PRO A 76 8.96 2.61 -19.47
C PRO A 76 10.12 2.17 -20.36
N GLU A 77 10.07 2.48 -21.66
CA GLU A 77 11.14 2.13 -22.62
C GLU A 77 12.48 2.78 -22.25
N SER A 78 12.44 3.89 -21.52
CA SER A 78 13.61 4.62 -21.00
C SER A 78 14.50 3.78 -20.06
N ILE A 79 13.95 2.76 -19.40
CA ILE A 79 14.68 1.92 -18.43
C ILE A 79 15.55 0.85 -19.09
N GLN A 80 15.26 0.48 -20.34
CA GLN A 80 16.00 -0.58 -21.07
C GLN A 80 16.16 -1.88 -20.24
N ALA A 81 15.10 -2.29 -19.53
CA ALA A 81 15.11 -3.47 -18.67
C ALA A 81 15.43 -4.74 -19.46
N LYS A 82 16.23 -5.64 -18.87
CA LYS A 82 16.61 -6.93 -19.48
C LYS A 82 15.72 -8.07 -19.03
N ASP A 83 15.31 -8.04 -17.77
CA ASP A 83 14.48 -9.04 -17.12
C ASP A 83 13.57 -8.36 -16.07
N ILE A 84 12.57 -9.13 -15.61
CA ILE A 84 11.84 -8.83 -14.37
C ILE A 84 12.21 -9.88 -13.32
N GLU A 85 12.20 -9.46 -12.06
CA GLU A 85 12.41 -10.33 -10.91
C GLU A 85 11.11 -10.49 -10.13
N VAL A 86 10.82 -11.74 -9.81
CA VAL A 86 9.67 -12.17 -9.03
C VAL A 86 10.17 -12.71 -7.70
N SER A 87 9.68 -12.16 -6.59
CA SER A 87 10.05 -12.58 -5.24
C SER A 87 8.84 -12.73 -4.33
N HIS A 88 8.85 -13.80 -3.52
CA HIS A 88 7.77 -14.10 -2.57
C HIS A 88 8.33 -14.78 -1.32
N ILE A 89 7.65 -14.56 -0.19
CA ILE A 89 8.01 -15.20 1.08
C ILE A 89 7.91 -16.73 0.97
N GLY A 90 9.00 -17.43 1.31
CA GLY A 90 9.08 -18.89 1.29
C GLY A 90 9.33 -19.50 -0.09
N TYR A 91 9.72 -18.72 -1.09
CA TYR A 91 10.02 -19.19 -2.45
C TYR A 91 11.37 -18.69 -2.92
N LEU A 92 11.95 -19.41 -3.88
CA LEU A 92 13.08 -18.92 -4.66
C LEU A 92 12.64 -17.82 -5.62
N ASN A 93 13.49 -16.80 -5.80
CA ASN A 93 13.22 -15.78 -6.79
C ASN A 93 13.26 -16.38 -8.21
N ALA A 94 12.49 -15.78 -9.11
CA ALA A 94 12.54 -16.10 -10.54
C ALA A 94 12.89 -14.84 -11.33
N ARG A 95 13.74 -14.98 -12.35
CA ARG A 95 14.05 -13.92 -13.32
C ARG A 95 13.52 -14.29 -14.69
N ILE A 96 12.72 -13.39 -15.27
CA ILE A 96 12.07 -13.60 -16.56
C ILE A 96 12.64 -12.61 -17.58
N PRO A 97 13.38 -13.08 -18.60
CA PRO A 97 13.91 -12.23 -19.65
C PRO A 97 12.82 -11.51 -20.44
N LEU A 98 13.06 -10.25 -20.80
CA LEU A 98 12.13 -9.43 -21.60
C LEU A 98 12.34 -9.58 -23.12
N LYS A 99 13.23 -10.49 -23.55
CA LYS A 99 13.52 -10.77 -24.96
C LYS A 99 13.07 -12.19 -25.34
N GLY A 100 12.37 -12.32 -26.46
CA GLY A 100 12.18 -13.61 -27.15
C GLY A 100 10.82 -14.31 -27.01
N GLU A 101 9.89 -13.81 -26.19
CA GLU A 101 8.55 -14.41 -25.98
C GLU A 101 7.42 -13.37 -25.88
N SER A 102 6.16 -13.84 -25.90
CA SER A 102 4.98 -13.02 -25.59
C SER A 102 5.07 -12.49 -24.16
N LEU A 103 5.19 -11.19 -23.94
CA LEU A 103 5.28 -10.63 -22.58
C LEU A 103 3.94 -10.61 -21.84
N THR A 104 2.84 -10.94 -22.52
CA THR A 104 1.49 -10.99 -21.96
C THR A 104 1.02 -12.44 -21.76
N GLU A 105 0.16 -12.64 -20.76
CA GLU A 105 -0.44 -13.93 -20.40
C GLU A 105 0.58 -14.99 -19.94
N GLN A 106 1.68 -14.53 -19.37
CA GLN A 106 2.75 -15.38 -18.86
C GLN A 106 2.29 -16.24 -17.68
N THR A 107 2.79 -17.47 -17.58
CA THR A 107 2.64 -18.29 -16.35
C THR A 107 4.00 -18.50 -15.71
N ILE A 108 4.23 -17.83 -14.58
CA ILE A 108 5.49 -17.90 -13.83
C ILE A 108 5.35 -18.90 -12.70
N TRP A 109 6.28 -19.87 -12.64
CA TRP A 109 6.29 -20.91 -11.61
C TRP A 109 7.36 -20.64 -10.55
N LEU A 110 6.95 -20.41 -9.31
CA LEU A 110 7.89 -20.28 -8.19
C LEU A 110 8.10 -21.61 -7.48
N SER A 111 9.36 -21.92 -7.17
CA SER A 111 9.72 -23.13 -6.43
C SER A 111 9.77 -22.84 -4.93
N PRO A 112 9.08 -23.60 -4.07
CA PRO A 112 9.14 -23.41 -2.62
C PRO A 112 10.57 -23.54 -2.07
N TYR A 113 10.95 -22.65 -1.16
CA TYR A 113 12.28 -22.59 -0.56
C TYR A 113 12.54 -23.73 0.44
N ALA A 114 11.49 -24.24 1.10
CA ALA A 114 11.60 -25.31 2.10
C ALA A 114 12.31 -26.58 1.58
N ASN A 115 12.31 -26.79 0.25
CA ASN A 115 13.00 -27.90 -0.40
C ASN A 115 14.54 -27.79 -0.39
N LEU A 116 15.11 -26.67 0.09
CA LEU A 116 16.55 -26.39 0.11
C LEU A 116 17.12 -26.13 1.51
N LEU A 117 16.28 -26.14 2.56
CA LEU A 117 16.75 -25.96 3.92
C LEU A 117 17.49 -27.23 4.37
N SER A 118 18.81 -27.24 4.24
CA SER A 118 19.66 -27.97 5.18
C SER A 118 19.35 -27.43 6.58
N GLU A 119 19.12 -28.30 7.56
CA GLU A 119 18.78 -27.95 8.94
C GLU A 119 19.84 -26.99 9.53
N ILE A 120 19.64 -25.68 9.35
CA ILE A 120 20.54 -24.68 9.91
C ILE A 120 20.24 -24.68 11.40
N LEU A 121 21.16 -25.22 12.18
CA LEU A 121 21.19 -25.07 13.63
C LEU A 121 21.01 -23.57 13.95
N VAL A 122 19.79 -23.17 14.31
CA VAL A 122 19.52 -21.82 14.81
C VAL A 122 20.27 -21.76 16.13
N ARG A 123 21.47 -21.17 16.13
CA ARG A 123 22.16 -20.81 17.37
C ARG A 123 21.13 -20.06 18.21
N ALA A 124 20.86 -20.56 19.41
CA ALA A 124 19.85 -20.03 20.32
C ALA A 124 20.15 -18.55 20.67
N ARG A 125 19.77 -17.65 19.78
CA ARG A 125 19.75 -16.21 20.01
C ARG A 125 18.40 -15.89 20.60
N ASP A 126 18.42 -15.09 21.66
CA ASP A 126 17.19 -14.55 22.24
C ASP A 126 16.43 -13.75 21.16
N PRO A 127 15.19 -14.11 20.81
CA PRO A 127 14.45 -13.45 19.73
C PRO A 127 14.24 -11.96 20.00
N ARG A 128 14.02 -11.58 21.25
CA ARG A 128 13.88 -10.17 21.64
C ARG A 128 15.16 -9.38 21.35
N SER A 129 16.33 -9.92 21.68
CA SER A 129 17.61 -9.28 21.39
C SER A 129 17.82 -9.01 19.89
N ILE A 130 17.31 -9.87 19.00
CA ILE A 130 17.36 -9.68 17.55
C ILE A 130 16.48 -8.50 17.14
N VAL A 131 15.26 -8.41 17.66
CA VAL A 131 14.36 -7.28 17.39
C VAL A 131 15.00 -5.96 17.86
N GLU A 132 15.56 -5.94 19.07
CA GLU A 132 16.25 -4.76 19.61
C GLU A 132 17.50 -4.36 18.81
N GLU A 133 18.24 -5.33 18.25
CA GLU A 133 19.36 -5.06 17.34
C GLU A 133 18.89 -4.53 15.98
N ALA A 134 17.83 -5.11 15.42
CA ALA A 134 17.23 -4.64 14.16
C ALA A 134 16.75 -3.19 14.28
N LEU A 135 16.13 -2.82 15.41
CA LEU A 135 15.75 -1.43 15.69
C LEU A 135 16.97 -0.49 15.73
N ARG A 136 18.08 -0.91 16.35
CA ARG A 136 19.32 -0.13 16.35
C ARG A 136 19.95 0.01 14.97
N LYS A 137 19.66 -0.92 14.05
CA LYS A 137 20.16 -0.91 12.67
C LYS A 137 19.31 -0.08 11.70
N ILE A 138 18.18 0.47 12.13
CA ILE A 138 17.32 1.30 11.26
C ILE A 138 18.11 2.42 10.56
N PRO A 139 18.93 3.25 11.25
CA PRO A 139 19.67 4.33 10.59
C PRO A 139 20.69 3.86 9.54
N ALA A 140 21.15 2.60 9.63
CA ALA A 140 22.11 2.02 8.68
C ALA A 140 21.42 1.33 7.49
N ASN A 141 20.20 0.83 7.68
CA ASN A 141 19.51 0.00 6.71
C ASN A 141 18.42 0.74 5.93
N TYR A 142 17.97 1.90 6.38
CA TYR A 142 16.84 2.65 5.80
C TYR A 142 17.26 4.04 5.35
N SER A 143 16.45 4.65 4.48
CA SER A 143 16.83 5.89 3.79
C SER A 143 17.18 7.02 4.77
N PRO A 144 18.40 7.58 4.71
CA PRO A 144 18.79 8.76 5.47
C PRO A 144 18.36 10.07 4.78
N LYS A 145 17.73 9.98 3.60
CA LYS A 145 17.26 11.12 2.82
C LYS A 145 15.75 11.10 2.69
N SER A 146 15.16 12.28 2.56
CA SER A 146 13.78 12.40 2.13
C SER A 146 13.59 11.79 0.74
N ASN A 147 12.42 11.22 0.48
CA ASN A 147 12.02 10.70 -0.83
C ASN A 147 10.51 10.82 -1.03
N ILE A 148 10.07 10.71 -2.28
CA ILE A 148 8.66 10.56 -2.64
C ILE A 148 8.48 9.14 -3.15
N LEU A 149 7.63 8.36 -2.48
CA LEU A 149 7.17 7.07 -3.00
C LEU A 149 5.91 7.31 -3.83
N LYS A 150 5.90 6.85 -5.08
CA LYS A 150 4.66 6.74 -5.86
C LYS A 150 4.02 5.41 -5.56
N GLY A 151 2.73 5.40 -5.30
CA GLY A 151 2.02 4.18 -4.96
C GLY A 151 0.65 4.09 -5.60
N PHE A 152 0.19 2.86 -5.80
CA PHE A 152 -1.21 2.56 -6.08
C PHE A 152 -1.89 2.13 -4.79
N TYR A 153 -2.97 2.82 -4.42
CA TYR A 153 -3.79 2.58 -3.24
C TYR A 153 -5.21 2.17 -3.65
N ARG A 154 -5.74 1.11 -3.02
CA ARG A 154 -7.11 0.65 -3.19
C ARG A 154 -7.78 0.46 -1.83
N GLU A 155 -9.03 0.90 -1.72
CA GLU A 155 -9.91 0.66 -0.57
C GLU A 155 -11.25 0.08 -1.06
N ILE A 156 -11.60 -1.08 -0.54
CA ILE A 156 -12.83 -1.80 -0.83
C ILE A 156 -13.66 -1.90 0.45
N ALA A 157 -14.94 -1.54 0.36
CA ALA A 157 -15.93 -1.84 1.39
C ALA A 157 -16.93 -2.89 0.89
N GLN A 158 -17.16 -3.91 1.71
CA GLN A 158 -18.15 -4.95 1.47
C GLN A 158 -19.20 -4.98 2.58
N LYS A 159 -20.45 -5.24 2.20
CA LYS A 159 -21.57 -5.55 3.09
C LYS A 159 -21.99 -7.01 2.85
N GLY A 160 -21.65 -7.89 3.78
CA GLY A 160 -21.62 -9.33 3.51
C GLY A 160 -20.64 -9.63 2.37
N ARG A 161 -21.09 -10.29 1.31
CA ARG A 161 -20.28 -10.56 0.09
C ARG A 161 -20.42 -9.50 -1.00
N ARG A 162 -21.22 -8.45 -0.79
CA ARG A 162 -21.51 -7.45 -1.82
C ARG A 162 -20.55 -6.28 -1.67
N TYR A 163 -19.87 -5.92 -2.77
CA TYR A 163 -19.09 -4.70 -2.87
C TYR A 163 -20.02 -3.49 -2.85
N ILE A 164 -19.77 -2.55 -1.94
CA ILE A 164 -20.58 -1.34 -1.76
C ILE A 164 -19.79 -0.05 -2.04
N ASN A 165 -18.46 -0.12 -1.90
CA ASN A 165 -17.53 0.95 -2.27
C ASN A 165 -16.24 0.31 -2.80
N ILE A 166 -15.75 0.83 -3.92
CA ILE A 166 -14.41 0.56 -4.46
C ILE A 166 -13.82 1.93 -4.75
N SER A 167 -12.75 2.29 -4.06
CA SER A 167 -12.02 3.54 -4.29
C SER A 167 -10.56 3.21 -4.57
N GLU A 168 -9.97 3.85 -5.58
CA GLU A 168 -8.61 3.57 -6.04
C GLU A 168 -7.90 4.90 -6.34
N ALA A 169 -6.60 4.97 -6.10
CA ALA A 169 -5.80 6.14 -6.43
C ALA A 169 -4.33 5.81 -6.69
N VAL A 170 -3.72 6.60 -7.54
CA VAL A 170 -2.28 6.86 -7.52
C VAL A 170 -2.03 7.96 -6.50
N ILE A 171 -1.10 7.70 -5.59
CA ILE A 171 -0.74 8.56 -4.48
C ILE A 171 0.76 8.83 -4.47
N ASP A 172 1.12 10.02 -3.99
CA ASP A 172 2.50 10.38 -3.68
C ASP A 172 2.66 10.41 -2.16
N ILE A 173 3.69 9.75 -1.64
CA ILE A 173 3.98 9.65 -0.21
C ILE A 173 5.34 10.30 0.02
N TYR A 174 5.33 11.52 0.55
CA TYR A 174 6.56 12.17 0.99
C TYR A 174 7.00 11.54 2.32
N LYS A 175 8.19 10.94 2.33
CA LYS A 175 8.84 10.35 3.50
C LYS A 175 10.03 11.22 3.89
N THR A 176 10.08 11.61 5.15
CA THR A 176 11.30 12.14 5.78
C THR A 176 12.32 11.01 6.04
N PRO A 177 13.61 11.32 6.26
CA PRO A 177 14.63 10.34 6.64
C PRO A 177 14.19 9.43 7.78
N TYR A 178 14.54 8.14 7.75
CA TYR A 178 14.09 7.16 8.75
C TYR A 178 14.67 7.36 10.17
N ASN A 179 15.64 8.27 10.33
CA ASN A 179 16.12 8.72 11.63
C ASN A 179 15.31 9.88 12.23
N GLU A 180 14.26 10.35 11.53
CA GLU A 180 13.29 11.34 12.02
C GLU A 180 11.92 10.70 12.31
N THR A 181 11.01 11.43 12.96
CA THR A 181 9.63 10.98 13.20
C THR A 181 8.79 11.03 11.91
N ALA A 182 7.66 10.32 11.90
CA ALA A 182 6.71 10.33 10.78
C ALA A 182 5.80 11.59 10.75
N GLU A 183 5.96 12.54 11.67
CA GLU A 183 5.05 13.68 11.84
C GLU A 183 5.00 14.62 10.63
N ARG A 184 6.10 14.67 9.87
CA ARG A 184 6.24 15.47 8.65
C ARG A 184 6.03 14.67 7.37
N ASP A 185 5.80 13.37 7.47
CA ASP A 185 5.41 12.56 6.31
C ASP A 185 4.00 12.97 5.86
N ARG A 186 3.77 12.95 4.55
CA ARG A 186 2.50 13.39 3.97
C ARG A 186 2.13 12.50 2.80
N VAL A 187 0.83 12.32 2.59
CA VAL A 187 0.29 11.66 1.40
C VAL A 187 -0.49 12.67 0.58
N GLN A 188 -0.34 12.65 -0.74
CA GLN A 188 -1.16 13.39 -1.69
C GLN A 188 -1.85 12.40 -2.62
N ILE A 189 -3.09 12.68 -2.98
CA ILE A 189 -3.80 11.95 -4.04
C ILE A 189 -3.50 12.68 -5.34
N SER A 190 -2.83 12.00 -6.27
CA SER A 190 -2.43 12.57 -7.55
C SER A 190 -3.50 12.30 -8.60
N LYS A 191 -4.09 11.10 -8.59
CA LYS A 191 -5.21 10.71 -9.45
C LYS A 191 -6.01 9.61 -8.79
N GLY A 192 -7.34 9.68 -8.80
CA GLY A 192 -8.15 8.60 -8.21
C GLY A 192 -9.57 8.52 -8.73
N ARG A 193 -10.17 7.35 -8.55
CA ARG A 193 -11.54 7.05 -8.95
C ARG A 193 -12.28 6.27 -7.88
N ARG A 194 -13.61 6.31 -7.90
CA ARG A 194 -14.48 5.49 -7.05
C ARG A 194 -15.71 4.94 -7.77
N LEU A 195 -16.25 3.87 -7.19
CA LEU A 195 -17.55 3.30 -7.50
C LEU A 195 -18.30 3.03 -6.19
N LEU A 196 -19.50 3.60 -6.08
CA LEU A 196 -20.40 3.43 -4.94
C LEU A 196 -21.68 2.72 -5.37
N SER A 197 -22.20 1.84 -4.50
CA SER A 197 -23.54 1.26 -4.65
C SER A 197 -24.60 2.35 -4.54
N GLN A 198 -25.58 2.34 -5.45
CA GLN A 198 -26.72 3.28 -5.43
C GLN A 198 -27.84 2.82 -4.48
N LYS A 199 -27.74 1.62 -3.91
CA LYS A 199 -28.75 1.13 -2.97
C LYS A 199 -28.61 1.85 -1.64
N GLN A 200 -29.66 2.56 -1.20
CA GLN A 200 -29.67 3.27 0.09
C GLN A 200 -29.32 2.36 1.29
N SER A 201 -29.71 1.08 1.23
CA SER A 201 -29.37 0.11 2.29
C SER A 201 -27.88 -0.23 2.37
N ASP A 202 -27.09 0.07 1.34
CA ASP A 202 -25.66 -0.25 1.24
C ASP A 202 -24.75 0.87 1.73
N THR A 203 -25.31 1.98 2.22
CA THR A 203 -24.53 3.06 2.83
C THR A 203 -23.77 2.58 4.06
N LEU A 204 -22.45 2.74 4.04
CA LEU A 204 -21.61 2.49 5.21
C LEU A 204 -21.85 3.58 6.26
N ALA A 205 -22.51 3.22 7.35
CA ALA A 205 -22.94 4.17 8.37
C ALA A 205 -21.82 4.63 9.33
N VAL A 206 -20.70 3.92 9.36
CA VAL A 206 -19.57 4.19 10.26
C VAL A 206 -18.40 4.83 9.53
N LYS A 207 -17.60 5.62 10.24
CA LYS A 207 -16.31 6.11 9.77
C LYS A 207 -15.21 5.48 10.62
N LEU A 208 -14.30 4.78 9.96
CA LEU A 208 -13.11 4.19 10.58
C LEU A 208 -11.91 5.11 10.39
N LEU A 209 -10.88 4.94 11.21
CA LEU A 209 -9.54 5.43 10.89
C LEU A 209 -8.98 4.61 9.72
N GLY A 210 -8.41 5.27 8.71
CA GLY A 210 -8.05 4.62 7.46
C GLY A 210 -7.62 5.59 6.36
N GLY A 211 -7.78 5.16 5.11
CA GLY A 211 -7.36 5.89 3.93
C GLY A 211 -5.85 5.83 3.66
N PRO A 212 -5.39 6.59 2.65
CA PRO A 212 -4.00 6.56 2.20
C PRO A 212 -2.94 6.88 3.27
N ASN A 213 -3.30 7.62 4.34
CA ASN A 213 -2.39 7.90 5.46
C ASN A 213 -1.97 6.65 6.24
N MET A 214 -2.62 5.50 6.04
CA MET A 214 -2.10 4.22 6.53
C MET A 214 -0.65 3.98 6.06
N ALA A 215 -0.27 4.46 4.88
CA ALA A 215 1.12 4.39 4.40
C ALA A 215 2.16 5.08 5.32
N ILE A 216 1.69 5.94 6.23
CA ILE A 216 2.49 6.60 7.25
C ILE A 216 2.30 5.89 8.60
N TYR A 217 1.06 5.68 9.02
CA TYR A 217 0.77 5.24 10.39
C TYR A 217 1.19 3.80 10.69
N ILE A 218 1.11 2.91 9.70
CA ILE A 218 1.45 1.49 9.89
C ILE A 218 2.78 1.11 9.23
N ASP A 219 3.58 2.09 8.80
CA ASP A 219 4.99 1.84 8.52
C ASP A 219 5.73 1.66 9.85
N VAL A 220 5.69 0.44 10.40
CA VAL A 220 6.13 0.13 11.77
C VAL A 220 7.60 0.43 12.04
N VAL A 221 8.43 0.50 10.99
CA VAL A 221 9.85 0.89 11.11
C VAL A 221 9.98 2.41 11.25
N LYS A 222 9.26 3.17 10.42
CA LYS A 222 9.28 4.65 10.45
C LYS A 222 8.47 5.23 11.60
N ASN A 223 7.45 4.51 12.06
CA ASN A 223 6.56 4.86 13.14
C ASN A 223 6.54 3.75 14.21
N PRO A 224 7.62 3.62 15.01
CA PRO A 224 7.74 2.53 15.99
C PRO A 224 6.64 2.55 17.05
N ASP A 225 6.07 3.71 17.38
CA ASP A 225 4.93 3.84 18.33
C ASP A 225 3.71 3.01 17.92
N CYS A 226 3.60 2.62 16.65
CA CYS A 226 2.55 1.72 16.18
C CYS A 226 2.69 0.28 16.71
N LEU A 227 3.92 -0.18 16.98
CA LEU A 227 4.18 -1.60 17.31
C LEU A 227 5.54 -1.87 17.97
N LEU A 228 6.59 -1.17 17.54
CA LEU A 228 8.00 -1.46 17.80
C LEU A 228 8.67 -0.42 18.72
N ALA A 229 7.91 0.39 19.45
CA ALA A 229 8.46 1.29 20.46
C ALA A 229 9.29 0.48 21.46
N LYS A 230 10.48 0.98 21.80
CA LYS A 230 11.49 0.21 22.54
C LYS A 230 11.00 -0.17 23.93
N GLU A 231 10.33 0.76 24.59
CA GLU A 231 9.63 0.60 25.87
C GLU A 231 8.52 -0.46 25.79
N ASP A 232 7.81 -0.53 24.66
CA ASP A 232 6.69 -1.44 24.46
C ASP A 232 7.13 -2.89 24.23
N LEU A 233 8.39 -3.14 23.83
CA LEU A 233 8.92 -4.49 23.69
C LEU A 233 8.84 -5.30 24.99
N LEU A 234 8.85 -4.62 26.15
CA LEU A 234 8.66 -5.26 27.46
C LEU A 234 7.26 -5.83 27.66
N PHE A 235 6.27 -5.40 26.89
CA PHE A 235 4.88 -5.86 26.96
C PHE A 235 4.63 -7.15 26.18
N TYR A 236 5.63 -7.64 25.45
CA TYR A 236 5.53 -8.81 24.59
C TYR A 236 6.40 -9.97 25.07
N GLU A 237 5.94 -11.18 24.76
CA GLU A 237 6.76 -12.37 24.68
C GLU A 237 7.13 -12.59 23.20
N PHE A 238 8.41 -12.90 22.94
CA PHE A 238 8.91 -13.17 21.59
C PHE A 238 9.35 -14.62 21.46
N ARG A 239 9.06 -15.25 20.33
CA ARG A 239 9.47 -16.64 20.04
C ARG A 239 10.08 -16.72 18.65
N MET A 240 11.13 -17.53 18.53
CA MET A 240 11.69 -17.87 17.22
C MET A 240 10.79 -18.90 16.55
N GLU A 241 10.42 -18.63 15.30
CA GLU A 241 9.65 -19.53 14.45
C GLU A 241 10.56 -20.15 13.38
N ASP A 242 10.02 -21.05 12.57
CA ASP A 242 10.76 -21.70 11.49
C ASP A 242 11.33 -20.65 10.51
N PRO A 243 12.61 -20.77 10.14
CA PRO A 243 13.23 -19.83 9.22
C PRO A 243 12.59 -19.93 7.84
N THR A 244 12.48 -18.78 7.17
CA THR A 244 12.03 -18.68 5.79
C THR A 244 13.00 -17.85 4.96
N SER A 245 12.75 -17.73 3.65
CA SER A 245 13.43 -16.80 2.77
C SER A 245 12.47 -15.74 2.25
N ILE A 246 12.99 -14.54 2.00
CA ILE A 246 12.32 -13.50 1.24
C ILE A 246 13.38 -12.89 0.34
N GLY A 247 13.16 -12.86 -0.98
CA GLY A 247 14.12 -12.29 -1.91
C GLY A 247 15.46 -13.05 -1.94
N ASP A 248 15.43 -14.40 -1.87
CA ASP A 248 16.60 -15.28 -1.70
C ASP A 248 17.48 -14.99 -0.47
N ARG A 249 16.99 -14.20 0.48
CA ARG A 249 17.70 -13.89 1.73
C ARG A 249 17.04 -14.61 2.90
N SER A 250 17.83 -15.23 3.76
CA SER A 250 17.31 -15.92 4.95
C SER A 250 16.79 -14.92 5.98
N GLN A 251 15.64 -15.22 6.57
CA GLN A 251 14.98 -14.37 7.55
C GLN A 251 15.00 -15.02 8.95
N TYR A 252 15.23 -14.22 9.99
CA TYR A 252 14.70 -14.53 11.31
C TYR A 252 13.19 -14.31 11.27
N VAL A 253 12.44 -15.31 11.72
CA VAL A 253 10.98 -15.24 11.82
C VAL A 253 10.64 -15.23 13.30
N ILE A 254 10.09 -14.13 13.78
CA ILE A 254 9.90 -13.90 15.22
C ILE A 254 8.44 -13.58 15.48
N SER A 255 7.73 -14.48 16.15
CA SER A 255 6.38 -14.21 16.61
C SER A 255 6.42 -13.40 17.90
N PHE A 256 5.39 -12.57 18.11
CA PHE A 256 5.22 -11.79 19.31
C PHE A 256 3.77 -11.80 19.77
N ARG A 257 3.56 -11.88 21.09
CA ARG A 257 2.22 -11.84 21.71
C ARG A 257 2.22 -11.02 23.00
N PRO A 258 1.14 -10.30 23.31
CA PRO A 258 1.03 -9.55 24.56
C PRO A 258 1.14 -10.48 25.77
N LYS A 259 1.93 -10.08 26.77
CA LYS A 259 1.99 -10.74 28.09
C LYS A 259 1.46 -9.86 29.23
N VAL A 260 0.99 -8.66 28.91
CA VAL A 260 0.38 -7.70 29.84
C VAL A 260 -0.97 -7.23 29.30
N LYS A 261 -1.78 -6.63 30.17
CA LYS A 261 -3.04 -5.97 29.80
C LYS A 261 -2.92 -4.47 30.06
N LEU A 262 -3.04 -3.66 29.02
CA LEU A 262 -2.99 -2.20 29.11
C LEU A 262 -4.36 -1.57 28.93
N SER A 263 -4.46 -0.26 29.11
CA SER A 263 -5.70 0.52 28.87
C SER A 263 -6.08 0.59 27.39
N TYR A 264 -5.14 0.34 26.48
CA TYR A 264 -5.31 0.28 25.03
C TYR A 264 -5.06 -1.15 24.49
N PRO A 265 -5.55 -1.49 23.29
CA PRO A 265 -5.35 -2.83 22.74
C PRO A 265 -3.92 -2.98 22.20
N LEU A 266 -3.25 -4.07 22.59
CA LEU A 266 -1.95 -4.45 22.05
C LEU A 266 -2.10 -5.31 20.78
N CYS A 267 -1.02 -5.45 20.04
CA CYS A 267 -0.98 -6.25 18.81
C CYS A 267 -0.38 -7.64 19.05
N TYR A 268 -0.61 -8.58 18.14
CA TYR A 268 0.13 -9.84 18.08
C TYR A 268 0.43 -10.20 16.63
N GLY A 269 1.50 -10.93 16.37
CA GLY A 269 1.90 -11.19 15.00
C GLY A 269 3.28 -11.78 14.86
N THR A 270 3.88 -11.55 13.69
CA THR A 270 5.17 -12.08 13.27
C THR A 270 5.97 -11.00 12.56
N LEU A 271 7.25 -10.87 12.94
CA LEU A 271 8.25 -10.01 12.32
C LEU A 271 9.21 -10.88 11.50
N TYR A 272 9.58 -10.39 10.33
CA TYR A 272 10.59 -11.00 9.46
C TYR A 272 11.77 -10.03 9.37
N ILE A 273 12.94 -10.52 9.76
CA ILE A 273 14.16 -9.72 9.86
C ILE A 273 15.26 -10.41 9.06
N ASP A 274 15.90 -9.69 8.15
CA ASP A 274 17.01 -10.20 7.34
C ASP A 274 18.16 -10.68 8.24
N LYS A 275 18.64 -11.91 8.08
CA LYS A 275 19.67 -12.47 8.98
C LYS A 275 21.02 -11.77 8.92
N GLU A 276 21.37 -11.20 7.76
CA GLU A 276 22.68 -10.57 7.55
C GLU A 276 22.65 -9.08 7.90
N ARG A 277 21.64 -8.35 7.39
CA ARG A 277 21.51 -6.90 7.57
C ARG A 277 20.80 -6.50 8.85
N LEU A 278 19.96 -7.39 9.39
CA LEU A 278 19.02 -7.06 10.47
C LEU A 278 18.05 -5.94 10.09
N SER A 279 17.66 -5.83 8.81
CA SER A 279 16.56 -4.97 8.39
C SER A 279 15.24 -5.73 8.53
N PHE A 280 14.19 -5.06 8.98
CA PHE A 280 12.83 -5.60 8.85
C PHE A 280 12.49 -5.73 7.36
N THR A 281 12.03 -6.89 6.94
CA THR A 281 11.61 -7.16 5.56
C THR A 281 10.10 -7.31 5.46
N ARG A 282 9.45 -7.74 6.55
CA ARG A 282 8.00 -7.88 6.63
C ARG A 282 7.51 -7.87 8.08
N ALA A 283 6.31 -7.38 8.30
CA ALA A 283 5.58 -7.49 9.56
C ALA A 283 4.12 -7.87 9.26
N GLU A 284 3.64 -8.93 9.88
CA GLU A 284 2.23 -9.35 9.84
C GLU A 284 1.67 -9.28 11.26
N PHE A 285 0.64 -8.49 11.50
CA PHE A 285 0.14 -8.30 12.86
C PHE A 285 -1.34 -7.97 12.91
N ASN A 286 -1.93 -8.23 14.07
CA ASN A 286 -3.34 -8.10 14.35
C ASN A 286 -3.52 -7.31 15.63
N LEU A 287 -4.55 -6.48 15.68
CA LEU A 287 -4.99 -5.87 16.94
C LEU A 287 -5.67 -6.94 17.80
N SER A 288 -5.35 -7.02 19.10
CA SER A 288 -6.03 -7.95 19.99
C SER A 288 -7.53 -7.63 20.08
N MET A 289 -8.34 -8.69 19.96
CA MET A 289 -9.81 -8.63 20.09
C MET A 289 -10.30 -9.09 21.46
N ASP A 290 -9.39 -9.34 22.41
CA ASP A 290 -9.73 -9.80 23.77
C ASP A 290 -10.61 -8.79 24.50
N ASP A 291 -10.34 -7.50 24.28
CA ASP A 291 -11.19 -6.39 24.72
C ASP A 291 -11.69 -5.60 23.51
N LYS A 292 -12.93 -5.93 23.10
CA LYS A 292 -13.55 -5.31 21.93
C LYS A 292 -13.86 -3.83 22.11
N ASN A 293 -13.94 -3.32 23.35
CA ASN A 293 -14.15 -1.90 23.59
C ASN A 293 -12.85 -1.13 23.28
N LYS A 294 -11.71 -1.65 23.73
CA LYS A 294 -10.39 -1.09 23.38
C LYS A 294 -10.14 -1.14 21.88
N ALA A 295 -10.40 -2.28 21.23
CA ALA A 295 -10.30 -2.40 19.78
C ALA A 295 -11.22 -1.41 19.05
N THR A 296 -12.44 -1.20 19.55
CA THR A 296 -13.37 -0.20 19.00
C THR A 296 -12.80 1.22 19.11
N GLN A 297 -12.27 1.60 20.28
CA GLN A 297 -11.67 2.92 20.48
C GLN A 297 -10.47 3.16 19.56
N ALA A 298 -9.70 2.12 19.25
CA ALA A 298 -8.54 2.21 18.37
C ALA A 298 -8.87 2.41 16.89
N ILE A 299 -10.04 1.96 16.41
CA ILE A 299 -10.35 1.97 14.96
C ILE A 299 -11.58 2.79 14.57
N LEU A 300 -12.54 2.99 15.47
CA LEU A 300 -13.80 3.65 15.17
C LEU A 300 -13.71 5.14 15.43
N ARG A 301 -13.85 5.94 14.37
CA ARG A 301 -13.87 7.41 14.48
C ARG A 301 -15.26 7.97 14.73
N LYS A 302 -16.27 7.47 14.01
CA LYS A 302 -17.66 7.97 14.14
C LYS A 302 -18.66 6.86 13.84
N LYS A 303 -19.76 6.84 14.60
CA LYS A 303 -20.95 6.03 14.31
C LYS A 303 -22.23 6.79 14.64
N PRO A 304 -23.39 6.42 14.04
CA PRO A 304 -24.68 6.96 14.42
C PRO A 304 -25.08 6.57 15.84
N PHE A 305 -25.97 7.37 16.43
CA PHE A 305 -26.58 7.03 17.72
C PHE A 305 -27.40 5.74 17.59
N GLY A 306 -27.35 4.88 18.61
CA GLY A 306 -28.06 3.60 18.63
C GLY A 306 -27.47 2.47 17.78
N LEU A 307 -26.43 2.74 16.99
CA LEU A 307 -25.64 1.69 16.32
C LEU A 307 -24.64 1.08 17.30
N HIS A 308 -24.63 -0.24 17.41
CA HIS A 308 -23.56 -0.99 18.07
C HIS A 308 -22.56 -1.45 17.02
N PHE A 309 -21.31 -1.06 17.21
CA PHE A 309 -20.19 -1.49 16.40
C PHE A 309 -19.47 -2.63 17.15
N LYS A 310 -19.18 -3.72 16.46
CA LYS A 310 -18.52 -4.89 17.05
C LYS A 310 -17.34 -5.29 16.16
N PRO A 311 -16.09 -4.94 16.51
CA PRO A 311 -14.93 -5.39 15.77
C PRO A 311 -14.82 -6.91 15.85
N VAL A 312 -14.38 -7.52 14.75
CA VAL A 312 -14.16 -8.96 14.61
C VAL A 312 -12.69 -9.22 14.26
N GLU A 313 -12.12 -8.41 13.39
CA GLU A 313 -10.71 -8.49 13.01
C GLU A 313 -10.19 -7.11 12.61
N VAL A 314 -8.94 -6.85 12.94
CA VAL A 314 -8.13 -5.75 12.40
C VAL A 314 -6.75 -6.34 12.18
N SER A 315 -6.36 -6.53 10.93
CA SER A 315 -5.10 -7.13 10.54
C SER A 315 -4.32 -6.24 9.59
N TYR A 316 -3.00 -6.34 9.65
CA TYR A 316 -2.04 -5.55 8.93
C TYR A 316 -0.93 -6.45 8.39
N LEU A 317 -0.48 -6.13 7.18
CA LEU A 317 0.69 -6.70 6.55
C LEU A 317 1.48 -5.52 6.00
N VAL A 318 2.74 -5.43 6.37
CA VAL A 318 3.68 -4.41 5.91
C VAL A 318 4.89 -5.15 5.35
N SER A 319 5.29 -4.82 4.13
CA SER A 319 6.48 -5.38 3.50
C SER A 319 7.44 -4.28 3.11
N TYR A 320 8.72 -4.61 3.17
CA TYR A 320 9.82 -3.76 2.79
C TYR A 320 10.67 -4.49 1.76
N LYS A 321 11.29 -3.73 0.87
CA LYS A 321 12.16 -4.25 -0.18
C LYS A 321 13.53 -3.58 -0.09
N ASN A 322 14.58 -4.40 -0.20
CA ASN A 322 15.94 -3.92 -0.35
C ASN A 322 16.16 -3.42 -1.78
N GLN A 323 16.82 -2.29 -1.92
CA GLN A 323 17.32 -1.78 -3.18
C GLN A 323 18.72 -1.21 -2.96
N GLY A 324 19.72 -1.89 -3.52
CA GLY A 324 21.11 -1.66 -3.14
C GLY A 324 21.29 -1.88 -1.63
N ASP A 325 21.81 -0.87 -0.94
CA ASP A 325 22.08 -0.92 0.50
C ASP A 325 20.94 -0.39 1.38
N VAL A 326 19.84 0.06 0.77
CA VAL A 326 18.75 0.71 1.49
C VAL A 326 17.46 -0.11 1.40
N THR A 327 16.73 -0.17 2.51
CA THR A 327 15.44 -0.83 2.66
C THR A 327 14.34 0.22 2.57
N TYR A 328 13.32 -0.03 1.74
CA TYR A 328 12.18 0.87 1.54
C TYR A 328 10.86 0.14 1.76
N LEU A 329 9.85 0.88 2.23
CA LEU A 329 8.47 0.41 2.25
C LEU A 329 8.04 -0.02 0.84
N SER A 330 7.45 -1.20 0.68
CA SER A 330 7.05 -1.73 -0.63
C SER A 330 5.56 -2.03 -0.74
N TYR A 331 4.95 -2.60 0.30
CA TYR A 331 3.55 -3.00 0.27
C TYR A 331 2.92 -2.91 1.65
N ILE A 332 1.66 -2.47 1.68
CA ILE A 332 0.82 -2.43 2.87
C ILE A 332 -0.53 -3.04 2.52
N ARG A 333 -1.05 -3.88 3.41
CA ARG A 333 -2.42 -4.35 3.39
C ARG A 333 -3.04 -4.25 4.77
N ASN A 334 -4.29 -3.82 4.83
CA ASN A 334 -5.09 -3.76 6.03
C ASN A 334 -6.47 -4.40 5.78
N ASN A 335 -6.92 -5.25 6.70
CA ASN A 335 -8.25 -5.85 6.65
C ASN A 335 -8.97 -5.62 7.97
N ILE A 336 -10.15 -5.00 7.90
CA ILE A 336 -11.00 -4.72 9.06
C ILE A 336 -12.34 -5.41 8.85
N ARG A 337 -12.67 -6.37 9.71
CA ARG A 337 -13.99 -7.02 9.75
C ARG A 337 -14.75 -6.57 10.99
N PHE A 338 -16.01 -6.20 10.83
CA PHE A 338 -16.87 -5.82 11.95
C PHE A 338 -18.33 -6.11 11.67
N LYS A 339 -19.12 -6.10 12.75
CA LYS A 339 -20.58 -6.19 12.69
C LYS A 339 -21.20 -4.88 13.14
N CYS A 340 -22.34 -4.55 12.55
CA CYS A 340 -23.19 -3.45 12.99
C CYS A 340 -24.60 -3.94 13.33
N ASP A 341 -25.04 -3.61 14.55
CA ASP A 341 -26.35 -3.96 15.08
C ASP A 341 -27.10 -2.67 15.47
N TRP A 342 -28.25 -2.43 14.86
CA TRP A 342 -29.11 -1.33 15.27
C TRP A 342 -29.94 -1.76 16.49
N LYS A 343 -30.07 -0.87 17.49
CA LYS A 343 -31.04 -1.07 18.58
C LYS A 343 -32.40 -1.47 17.99
N ARG A 344 -32.98 -2.58 18.47
CA ARG A 344 -34.29 -3.14 18.07
C ARG A 344 -34.34 -3.86 16.71
N LYS A 345 -33.21 -4.19 16.06
CA LYS A 345 -33.16 -5.13 14.93
C LYS A 345 -32.59 -6.50 15.35
N LEU A 346 -33.19 -7.58 14.86
CA LEU A 346 -32.84 -8.97 15.23
C LEU A 346 -31.57 -9.50 14.55
N PHE A 347 -31.03 -8.81 13.54
CA PHE A 347 -29.91 -9.30 12.74
C PHE A 347 -28.77 -8.30 12.63
N SER A 348 -27.56 -8.82 12.84
CA SER A 348 -26.30 -8.12 12.62
C SER A 348 -25.94 -8.06 11.15
N THR A 349 -25.46 -6.92 10.66
CA THR A 349 -24.84 -6.84 9.32
C THR A 349 -23.33 -6.92 9.42
N ASN A 350 -22.71 -7.83 8.67
CA ASN A 350 -21.26 -7.94 8.57
C ASN A 350 -20.71 -6.97 7.51
N TYR A 351 -19.60 -6.33 7.83
CA TYR A 351 -18.86 -5.48 6.92
C TYR A 351 -17.38 -5.86 6.91
N THR A 352 -16.76 -5.69 5.75
CA THR A 352 -15.32 -5.86 5.54
C THR A 352 -14.80 -4.62 4.86
N ILE A 353 -13.73 -4.03 5.40
CA ILE A 353 -12.95 -2.98 4.75
C ILE A 353 -11.57 -3.55 4.46
N LEU A 354 -11.21 -3.61 3.19
CA LEU A 354 -9.90 -4.02 2.73
C LEU A 354 -9.21 -2.81 2.12
N SER A 355 -8.04 -2.45 2.64
CA SER A 355 -7.18 -1.42 2.06
C SER A 355 -5.84 -2.03 1.68
N GLU A 356 -5.31 -1.67 0.52
CA GLU A 356 -4.00 -2.10 0.05
C GLU A 356 -3.25 -0.97 -0.64
N MET A 357 -1.92 -0.99 -0.55
CA MET A 357 -1.03 -0.03 -1.15
C MET A 357 0.24 -0.74 -1.62
N VAL A 358 0.59 -0.56 -2.89
CA VAL A 358 1.89 -0.99 -3.42
C VAL A 358 2.68 0.24 -3.86
N VAL A 359 3.94 0.32 -3.48
CA VAL A 359 4.89 1.30 -4.00
C VAL A 359 5.32 0.84 -5.37
N THR A 360 5.09 1.69 -6.37
CA THR A 360 5.30 1.38 -7.78
C THR A 360 6.49 2.09 -8.39
N ASP A 361 6.97 3.15 -7.74
CA ASP A 361 8.15 3.92 -8.12
C ASP A 361 8.63 4.81 -6.94
N ARG A 362 9.81 5.42 -7.05
CA ARG A 362 10.38 6.33 -6.05
C ARG A 362 11.22 7.44 -6.70
N GLU A 363 11.09 8.65 -6.17
CA GLU A 363 11.90 9.81 -6.52
C GLU A 363 12.72 10.28 -5.31
N GLU A 364 14.01 10.53 -5.52
CA GLU A 364 14.94 11.01 -4.48
C GLU A 364 15.63 12.33 -4.83
N ASN A 365 15.66 12.68 -6.12
CA ASN A 365 16.34 13.86 -6.61
C ASN A 365 15.35 15.01 -6.84
N ASN A 366 15.72 16.22 -6.44
CA ASN A 366 14.92 17.44 -6.65
C ASN A 366 13.46 17.36 -6.13
N ILE A 367 13.23 16.57 -5.09
CA ILE A 367 11.91 16.42 -4.50
C ILE A 367 11.53 17.66 -3.70
N THR A 368 10.23 17.93 -3.64
CA THR A 368 9.65 18.97 -2.78
C THR A 368 8.70 18.34 -1.79
N ALA A 369 8.67 18.86 -0.56
CA ALA A 369 7.72 18.38 0.44
C ALA A 369 6.29 18.67 -0.01
N ILE A 370 5.38 17.73 0.22
CA ILE A 370 3.96 17.89 -0.10
C ILE A 370 3.37 19.01 0.78
N PRO A 371 2.84 20.10 0.18
CA PRO A 371 2.25 21.19 0.97
C PRO A 371 1.05 20.71 1.78
N TYR A 372 0.94 21.17 3.03
CA TYR A 372 -0.15 20.78 3.94
C TYR A 372 -1.56 21.00 3.37
N LYS A 373 -1.72 21.99 2.48
CA LYS A 373 -3.00 22.31 1.82
C LYS A 373 -3.50 21.19 0.91
N VAL A 374 -2.60 20.49 0.21
CA VAL A 374 -2.93 19.41 -0.74
C VAL A 374 -2.79 18.02 -0.12
N ALA A 375 -2.16 17.92 1.05
CA ALA A 375 -2.02 16.67 1.78
C ALA A 375 -3.38 16.07 2.19
N PHE A 376 -3.48 14.75 2.11
CA PHE A 376 -4.58 13.97 2.66
C PHE A 376 -4.56 14.03 4.19
N LYS A 377 -5.66 14.50 4.78
CA LYS A 377 -5.77 14.73 6.22
C LYS A 377 -6.44 13.54 6.88
N GLN A 378 -6.11 13.30 8.15
CA GLN A 378 -6.73 12.21 8.93
C GLN A 378 -8.26 12.23 8.94
N ASN A 379 -8.87 13.42 8.89
CA ASN A 379 -10.32 13.60 8.93
C ASN A 379 -11.00 13.50 7.56
N HIS A 380 -10.24 13.33 6.48
CA HIS A 380 -10.79 13.09 5.15
C HIS A 380 -11.29 11.66 5.02
N VAL A 381 -12.35 11.48 4.22
CA VAL A 381 -12.81 10.18 3.75
C VAL A 381 -12.28 9.99 2.34
N PHE A 382 -11.60 8.88 2.08
CA PHE A 382 -10.91 8.68 0.81
C PHE A 382 -11.85 8.73 -0.40
N SER A 383 -12.98 8.03 -0.32
CA SER A 383 -14.01 8.03 -1.37
C SER A 383 -14.65 9.40 -1.63
N ASP A 384 -14.45 10.40 -0.77
CA ASP A 384 -14.97 11.76 -0.96
C ASP A 384 -13.91 12.68 -1.62
N LYS A 385 -12.70 12.15 -1.85
CA LYS A 385 -11.53 12.88 -2.38
C LYS A 385 -11.08 12.40 -3.77
N VAL A 386 -11.87 11.56 -4.42
CA VAL A 386 -11.59 10.99 -5.73
C VAL A 386 -12.81 11.09 -6.63
N ASP A 387 -12.58 11.10 -7.94
CA ASP A 387 -13.63 11.27 -8.93
C ASP A 387 -14.47 10.00 -9.12
N ASN A 388 -15.62 10.11 -9.76
CA ASN A 388 -16.38 8.92 -10.17
C ASN A 388 -15.65 8.19 -11.31
N PHE A 389 -15.98 6.92 -11.51
CA PHE A 389 -15.40 6.11 -12.59
C PHE A 389 -15.85 6.63 -13.97
N THR A 390 -14.91 7.04 -14.83
CA THR A 390 -15.24 7.73 -16.09
C THR A 390 -14.81 7.01 -17.38
N ASN A 391 -13.71 6.24 -17.41
CA ASN A 391 -13.20 5.66 -18.65
C ASN A 391 -12.44 4.33 -18.49
N ASP A 392 -12.33 3.63 -19.61
CA ASP A 392 -11.41 2.50 -19.79
C ASP A 392 -10.02 3.07 -20.13
N ASN A 393 -8.95 2.51 -19.56
CA ASN A 393 -7.58 3.07 -19.51
C ASN A 393 -7.36 4.30 -18.59
N PHE A 394 -8.13 4.43 -17.50
CA PHE A 394 -7.95 5.50 -16.51
C PHE A 394 -6.51 5.65 -15.99
N TRP A 395 -5.78 4.54 -15.83
CA TRP A 395 -4.45 4.56 -15.20
C TRP A 395 -3.31 4.90 -16.16
N GLY A 396 -3.50 4.89 -17.48
CA GLY A 396 -2.44 5.22 -18.44
C GLY A 396 -1.15 4.44 -18.17
N THR A 397 -0.04 5.13 -17.95
CA THR A 397 1.30 4.55 -17.69
C THR A 397 1.50 4.05 -16.26
N TYR A 398 0.61 4.35 -15.31
CA TYR A 398 0.78 3.94 -13.91
C TYR A 398 0.65 2.43 -13.74
N ASN A 399 1.58 1.86 -12.98
CA ASN A 399 1.48 0.51 -12.43
C ASN A 399 0.42 0.47 -11.33
N ILE A 400 -0.32 -0.63 -11.29
CA ILE A 400 -1.42 -0.85 -10.35
C ILE A 400 -1.41 -2.30 -9.86
N ILE A 401 -2.18 -2.57 -8.82
CA ILE A 401 -2.57 -3.94 -8.46
C ILE A 401 -3.73 -4.33 -9.37
N GLU A 402 -3.56 -5.39 -10.17
CA GLU A 402 -4.63 -5.84 -11.06
C GLU A 402 -5.90 -6.19 -10.25
N PRO A 403 -7.09 -5.82 -10.73
CA PRO A 403 -8.32 -6.23 -10.06
C PRO A 403 -8.45 -7.75 -10.13
N THR A 404 -9.02 -8.35 -9.09
CA THR A 404 -9.40 -9.77 -9.11
C THR A 404 -10.61 -9.95 -10.02
N GLU A 405 -10.86 -11.17 -10.51
CA GLU A 405 -12.03 -11.47 -11.34
C GLU A 405 -13.33 -11.05 -10.61
N SER A 406 -13.39 -11.34 -9.31
CA SER A 406 -14.52 -10.93 -8.44
C SER A 406 -14.67 -9.41 -8.33
N LEU A 407 -13.56 -8.66 -8.29
CA LEU A 407 -13.57 -7.21 -8.24
C LEU A 407 -13.97 -6.62 -9.60
N GLU A 408 -13.52 -7.18 -10.71
CA GLU A 408 -13.93 -6.76 -12.05
C GLU A 408 -15.42 -6.96 -12.27
N HIS A 409 -15.97 -8.11 -11.89
CA HIS A 409 -17.41 -8.34 -11.92
C HIS A 409 -18.17 -7.34 -11.04
N ALA A 410 -17.63 -7.00 -9.87
CA ALA A 410 -18.22 -5.99 -9.00
C ALA A 410 -18.19 -4.58 -9.62
N VAL A 411 -17.06 -4.18 -10.22
CA VAL A 411 -16.91 -2.94 -10.98
C VAL A 411 -17.96 -2.86 -12.09
N ASN A 412 -18.08 -3.90 -12.91
CA ASN A 412 -19.05 -3.96 -14.00
C ASN A 412 -20.50 -3.87 -13.49
N LYS A 413 -20.81 -4.51 -12.37
CA LYS A 413 -22.13 -4.46 -11.74
C LYS A 413 -22.46 -3.06 -11.18
N LEU A 414 -21.50 -2.39 -10.54
CA LEU A 414 -21.69 -1.05 -9.98
C LEU A 414 -21.79 0.00 -11.10
N LYS A 415 -20.98 -0.11 -12.16
CA LYS A 415 -21.10 0.73 -13.38
C LYS A 415 -22.52 0.65 -13.97
N LYS A 416 -23.08 -0.56 -14.09
CA LYS A 416 -24.46 -0.74 -14.60
C LYS A 416 -25.52 -0.05 -13.74
N GLN A 417 -25.35 -0.02 -12.41
CA GLN A 417 -26.28 0.65 -11.49
C GLN A 417 -26.21 2.18 -11.56
N GLN A 418 -25.11 2.77 -12.03
CA GLN A 418 -24.96 4.23 -12.14
C GLN A 418 -25.51 4.79 -13.46
N LYS A 419 -25.74 3.92 -14.45
CA LYS A 419 -26.36 4.29 -15.74
C LYS A 419 -27.90 4.20 -15.72
N GLN A 420 -28.45 3.60 -14.68
CA GLN A 420 -29.89 3.53 -14.38
C GLN A 420 -30.23 4.62 -13.38
#